data_AF-A0A2R3IW59-F1
#
_entry.id   AF-A0A2R3IW59-F1
#
_cell.length_a   1.000
_cell.length_b   1.000
_cell.length_c   1.000
_cell.angle_alpha   90.00
_cell.angle_beta   90.00
_cell.angle_gamma   90.00
#
_symmetry.space_group_name_H-M   'P 1'
#
loop_
_entity.id
_entity.type
_entity.pdbx_description
1 polymer ?
#
loop_
_entity_poly.entity_id
_entity_poly.type
_entity_poly.pdbx_seq_one_letter_code
_entity_poly.pdbx_strand_id
1 'polypeptide(L)'
;MCWPDAYESATVLQVIQKAASDPSCDIEKLERLMAMHERMQAKQAEQQYAEAMAAMQQELPAIGERGNAAGRYTYALWEDINEKLKPILAKHGFSISFRMPRCDKGIEVEGVLTHRAGHSERTTIVLPADTSGNKNAVQAVASSVSYGKRYTAGALLNYTTHGEDDDAFSAVSQQPALDQQVVIDILERIDEAKDKDELAAIWKAAVGVLRAAGDTTGYERVKAAAAERGKALEGTEK
;
A
#
# COMPACT_ATOMS: atom_id res chain seq x y z
N MET A 1 -25.00 16.64 -18.77
CA MET A 1 -24.81 15.19 -18.94
C MET A 1 -25.94 14.48 -18.21
N CYS A 2 -26.83 13.84 -18.95
CA CYS A 2 -27.96 13.08 -18.40
C CYS A 2 -27.42 11.69 -18.00
N TRP A 3 -27.54 11.33 -16.72
CA TRP A 3 -27.05 10.05 -16.20
C TRP A 3 -27.92 8.89 -16.74
N PRO A 4 -27.32 7.83 -17.33
CA PRO A 4 -28.04 6.62 -17.74
C PRO A 4 -28.61 5.80 -16.58
N ASP A 5 -28.02 5.92 -15.38
CA ASP A 5 -28.27 5.02 -14.23
C ASP A 5 -29.70 5.07 -13.67
N ALA A 6 -30.36 6.23 -13.72
CA ALA A 6 -31.70 6.38 -13.14
C ALA A 6 -32.76 5.58 -13.90
N TYR A 7 -32.58 5.35 -15.20
CA TYR A 7 -33.55 4.64 -16.04
C TYR A 7 -33.48 3.13 -15.82
N GLU A 8 -32.28 2.58 -15.61
CA GLU A 8 -32.08 1.14 -15.44
C GLU A 8 -32.59 0.67 -14.07
N SER A 9 -32.31 1.42 -13.00
CA SER A 9 -32.85 1.13 -11.65
C SER A 9 -34.38 1.18 -11.61
N ALA A 10 -34.99 2.13 -12.35
CA ALA A 10 -36.44 2.22 -12.47
C ALA A 10 -37.05 1.00 -13.19
N THR A 11 -36.34 0.43 -14.16
CA THR A 11 -36.83 -0.72 -14.93
C THR A 11 -36.79 -2.01 -14.10
N VAL A 12 -35.73 -2.21 -13.31
CA VAL A 12 -35.62 -3.39 -12.42
C VAL A 12 -36.64 -3.34 -11.30
N LEU A 13 -36.84 -2.19 -10.65
CA LEU A 13 -37.83 -2.04 -9.58
C LEU A 13 -39.26 -2.31 -10.09
N GLN A 14 -39.59 -1.89 -11.31
CA GLN A 14 -40.87 -2.17 -11.96
C GLN A 14 -41.07 -3.66 -12.25
N VAL A 15 -40.02 -4.38 -12.65
CA VAL A 15 -40.07 -5.83 -12.88
C VAL A 15 -40.28 -6.58 -11.55
N ILE A 16 -39.58 -6.17 -10.49
CA ILE A 16 -39.74 -6.74 -9.15
C ILE A 16 -41.15 -6.48 -8.61
N GLN A 17 -41.66 -5.25 -8.73
CA GLN A 17 -43.02 -4.91 -8.31
C GLN A 17 -44.07 -5.76 -9.03
N LYS A 18 -43.92 -5.95 -10.35
CA LYS A 18 -44.84 -6.75 -11.16
C LYS A 18 -44.81 -8.22 -10.79
N ALA A 19 -43.62 -8.77 -10.54
CA ALA A 19 -43.44 -10.15 -10.14
C ALA A 19 -43.95 -10.40 -8.71
N ALA A 20 -43.70 -9.50 -7.75
CA ALA A 20 -44.21 -9.61 -6.37
C ALA A 20 -45.74 -9.46 -6.26
N SER A 21 -46.39 -8.79 -7.21
CA SER A 21 -47.85 -8.64 -7.25
C SER A 21 -48.61 -9.84 -7.81
N ASP A 22 -47.90 -10.84 -8.35
CA ASP A 22 -48.50 -12.05 -8.93
C ASP A 22 -48.43 -13.21 -7.93
N PRO A 23 -49.58 -13.74 -7.44
CA PRO A 23 -49.62 -14.88 -6.51
C PRO A 23 -49.03 -16.18 -7.09
N SER A 24 -48.85 -16.26 -8.42
CA SER A 24 -48.20 -17.38 -9.10
C SER A 24 -46.68 -17.20 -9.28
N CYS A 25 -46.13 -16.09 -8.76
CA CYS A 25 -44.72 -15.81 -8.91
C CYS A 25 -43.87 -16.79 -8.13
N ASP A 26 -42.98 -17.44 -8.86
CA ASP A 26 -42.00 -18.38 -8.34
C ASP A 26 -40.90 -17.61 -7.59
N ILE A 27 -40.90 -17.73 -6.26
CA ILE A 27 -39.94 -17.08 -5.35
C ILE A 27 -38.50 -17.41 -5.76
N GLU A 28 -38.23 -18.62 -6.25
CA GLU A 28 -36.90 -19.03 -6.72
C GLU A 28 -36.43 -18.20 -7.92
N LYS A 29 -37.36 -17.81 -8.81
CA LYS A 29 -37.04 -16.92 -9.96
C LYS A 29 -36.79 -15.49 -9.52
N LEU A 30 -37.53 -15.00 -8.52
CA LEU A 30 -37.30 -13.68 -7.92
C LEU A 30 -35.92 -13.59 -7.29
N GLU A 31 -35.53 -14.58 -6.48
CA GLU A 31 -34.19 -14.64 -5.88
C GLU A 31 -33.08 -14.66 -6.96
N ARG A 32 -33.25 -15.43 -8.04
CA ARG A 32 -32.30 -15.43 -9.16
C ARG A 32 -32.18 -14.08 -9.86
N LEU A 33 -33.30 -13.37 -10.06
CA LEU A 33 -33.30 -12.04 -10.65
C LEU A 33 -32.66 -11.01 -9.73
N MET A 34 -32.91 -11.08 -8.42
CA MET A 34 -32.25 -10.23 -7.43
C MET A 34 -30.74 -10.48 -7.40
N ALA A 35 -30.30 -11.74 -7.38
CA ALA A 35 -28.88 -12.09 -7.44
C ALA A 35 -28.22 -11.68 -8.77
N MET A 36 -28.96 -11.67 -9.88
CA MET A 36 -28.48 -11.10 -11.14
C MET A 36 -28.31 -9.58 -11.04
N HIS A 37 -29.29 -8.89 -10.46
CA HIS A 37 -29.24 -7.44 -10.27
C HIS A 37 -28.10 -7.01 -9.35
N GLU A 38 -27.89 -7.69 -8.21
CA GLU A 38 -26.76 -7.45 -7.31
C GLU A 38 -25.41 -7.61 -8.03
N ARG A 39 -25.26 -8.65 -8.86
CA ARG A 39 -24.06 -8.84 -9.68
C ARG A 39 -23.86 -7.74 -10.71
N MET A 40 -24.93 -7.26 -11.34
CA MET A 40 -24.87 -6.14 -12.28
C MET A 40 -24.44 -4.85 -11.57
N GLN A 41 -25.03 -4.53 -10.42
CA GLN A 41 -24.64 -3.38 -9.62
C GLN A 41 -23.19 -3.48 -9.14
N ALA A 42 -22.75 -4.65 -8.69
CA ALA A 42 -21.36 -4.87 -8.28
C ALA A 42 -20.37 -4.65 -9.44
N LYS A 43 -20.71 -5.12 -10.64
CA LYS A 43 -19.91 -4.90 -11.85
C LYS A 43 -19.88 -3.44 -12.28
N GLN A 44 -21.00 -2.74 -12.15
CA GLN A 44 -21.06 -1.31 -12.40
C GLN A 44 -20.20 -0.52 -11.39
N ALA A 45 -20.25 -0.88 -10.11
CA ALA A 45 -19.42 -0.26 -9.07
C ALA A 45 -17.93 -0.50 -9.29
N GLU A 46 -17.54 -1.70 -9.73
CA GLU A 46 -16.16 -2.06 -10.12
C GLU A 46 -15.69 -1.21 -11.32
N GLN A 47 -16.54 -1.02 -12.34
CA GLN A 47 -16.23 -0.19 -13.49
C GLN A 47 -16.04 1.29 -13.10
N GLN A 48 -16.94 1.85 -12.27
CA GLN A 48 -16.83 3.23 -11.79
C GLN A 48 -15.61 3.42 -10.89
N TYR A 49 -15.27 2.42 -10.07
CA TYR A 49 -14.04 2.42 -9.28
C TYR A 49 -12.81 2.49 -10.19
N ALA A 50 -12.72 1.63 -11.21
CA ALA A 50 -11.57 1.60 -12.11
C ALA A 50 -11.40 2.90 -12.89
N GLU A 51 -12.49 3.48 -13.38
CA GLU A 51 -12.49 4.77 -14.09
C GLU A 51 -12.01 5.91 -13.17
N ALA A 52 -12.58 6.01 -11.96
CA ALA A 52 -12.20 7.03 -11.00
C ALA A 52 -10.75 6.86 -10.51
N MET A 53 -10.30 5.61 -10.30
CA MET A 53 -8.93 5.30 -9.90
C MET A 53 -7.94 5.75 -10.98
N ALA A 54 -8.22 5.44 -12.26
CA ALA A 54 -7.36 5.86 -13.37
C ALA A 54 -7.26 7.39 -13.49
N ALA A 55 -8.37 8.11 -13.28
CA ALA A 55 -8.38 9.57 -13.28
C ALA A 55 -7.62 10.15 -12.08
N MET A 56 -7.82 9.59 -10.89
CA MET A 56 -7.17 10.02 -9.65
C MET A 56 -5.65 9.84 -9.71
N GLN A 57 -5.17 8.73 -10.26
CA GLN A 57 -3.74 8.41 -10.38
C GLN A 57 -2.93 9.52 -11.08
N GLN A 58 -3.53 10.21 -12.05
CA GLN A 58 -2.88 11.32 -12.77
C GLN A 58 -2.70 12.58 -11.91
N GLU A 59 -3.42 12.69 -10.79
CA GLU A 59 -3.39 13.85 -9.91
C GLU A 59 -2.59 13.61 -8.63
N LEU A 60 -2.12 12.38 -8.39
CA LEU A 60 -1.33 12.06 -7.21
C LEU A 60 0.03 12.77 -7.27
N PRO A 61 0.36 13.60 -6.27
CA PRO A 61 1.63 14.28 -6.23
C PRO A 61 2.74 13.32 -5.76
N ALA A 62 3.97 13.65 -6.11
CA ALA A 62 5.11 13.14 -5.39
C ALA A 62 5.15 13.79 -3.98
N ILE A 63 5.42 12.99 -2.95
CA ILE A 63 5.33 13.41 -1.54
C ILE A 63 6.73 13.46 -0.94
N GLY A 64 7.12 14.64 -0.45
CA GLY A 64 8.45 14.85 0.13
C GLY A 64 8.71 14.03 1.39
N GLU A 65 9.95 13.58 1.56
CA GLU A 65 10.39 12.77 2.69
C GLU A 65 11.00 13.62 3.80
N ARG A 66 10.21 13.90 4.86
CA ARG A 66 10.68 14.65 6.05
C ARG A 66 11.09 13.78 7.23
N GLY A 67 10.67 12.52 7.24
CA GLY A 67 11.05 11.56 8.25
C GLY A 67 12.51 11.16 8.05
N ASN A 68 13.25 11.01 9.15
CA ASN A 68 14.65 10.60 9.11
C ASN A 68 14.88 9.43 10.07
N ALA A 69 15.43 8.33 9.55
CA ALA A 69 15.77 7.14 10.33
C ALA A 69 17.21 7.19 10.85
N ALA A 70 17.53 8.20 11.67
CA ALA A 70 18.85 8.42 12.26
C ALA A 70 19.99 8.45 11.21
N GLY A 71 19.76 9.17 10.10
CA GLY A 71 20.73 9.33 9.01
C GLY A 71 20.83 8.15 8.03
N ARG A 72 20.06 7.07 8.24
CA ARG A 72 20.10 5.87 7.39
C ARG A 72 19.27 6.03 6.11
N TYR A 73 18.08 6.59 6.24
CA TYR A 73 17.18 6.89 5.12
C TYR A 73 16.17 7.96 5.52
N THR A 74 15.60 8.61 4.51
CA THR A 74 14.45 9.50 4.62
C THR A 74 13.17 8.76 4.26
N TYR A 75 12.04 9.25 4.76
CA TYR A 75 10.72 8.69 4.44
C TYR A 75 9.62 9.73 4.57
N ALA A 76 8.51 9.57 3.85
CA ALA A 76 7.35 10.43 4.02
C ALA A 76 6.60 10.09 5.31
N LEU A 77 6.24 11.12 6.09
CA LEU A 77 5.42 10.94 7.28
C LEU A 77 3.99 10.63 6.86
N TRP A 78 3.30 9.80 7.65
CA TRP A 78 1.92 9.43 7.35
C TRP A 78 1.00 10.67 7.32
N GLU A 79 1.24 11.63 8.20
CA GLU A 79 0.51 12.88 8.30
C GLU A 79 0.62 13.69 7.00
N ASP A 80 1.84 13.79 6.45
CA ASP A 80 2.10 14.51 5.19
C ASP A 80 1.43 13.79 4.01
N ILE A 81 1.54 12.46 3.98
CA ILE A 81 0.88 11.64 2.97
C ILE A 81 -0.63 11.87 3.02
N ASN A 82 -1.22 11.74 4.20
CA ASN A 82 -2.65 11.88 4.39
C ASN A 82 -3.15 13.30 4.07
N GLU A 83 -2.40 14.35 4.42
CA GLU A 83 -2.73 15.74 4.09
C GLU A 83 -2.79 15.97 2.58
N LYS A 84 -1.84 15.41 1.82
CA LYS A 84 -1.81 15.53 0.36
C LYS A 84 -2.87 14.68 -0.33
N LEU A 85 -3.08 13.45 0.14
CA LEU A 85 -4.00 12.51 -0.51
C LEU A 85 -5.47 12.81 -0.22
N LYS A 86 -5.82 13.24 1.00
CA LYS A 86 -7.21 13.43 1.42
C LYS A 86 -8.06 14.31 0.48
N PRO A 87 -7.61 15.50 0.02
CA PRO A 87 -8.41 16.30 -0.91
C PRO A 87 -8.58 15.63 -2.28
N ILE A 88 -7.56 14.89 -2.76
CA ILE A 88 -7.60 14.21 -4.06
C ILE A 88 -8.55 13.01 -4.01
N LEU A 89 -8.43 12.19 -2.95
CA LEU A 89 -9.35 11.08 -2.69
C LEU A 89 -10.79 11.57 -2.67
N ALA A 90 -11.08 12.63 -1.91
CA ALA A 90 -12.43 13.20 -1.81
C ALA A 90 -12.96 13.70 -3.17
N LYS A 91 -12.10 14.35 -3.98
CA LYS A 91 -12.47 14.84 -5.32
C LYS A 91 -12.93 13.72 -6.24
N HIS A 92 -12.26 12.56 -6.21
CA HIS A 92 -12.58 11.41 -7.05
C HIS A 92 -13.56 10.42 -6.39
N GLY A 93 -14.07 10.74 -5.19
CA GLY A 93 -15.07 9.92 -4.50
C GLY A 93 -14.48 8.70 -3.79
N PHE A 94 -13.19 8.74 -3.45
CA PHE A 94 -12.52 7.73 -2.65
C PHE A 94 -12.38 8.13 -1.19
N SER A 95 -12.30 7.11 -0.33
CA SER A 95 -11.91 7.24 1.07
C SER A 95 -10.99 6.09 1.45
N ILE A 96 -9.90 6.39 2.16
CA ILE A 96 -9.03 5.38 2.75
C ILE A 96 -9.27 5.27 4.26
N SER A 97 -9.32 4.05 4.76
CA SER A 97 -9.46 3.75 6.19
C SER A 97 -8.50 2.65 6.60
N PHE A 98 -8.22 2.55 7.90
CA PHE A 98 -7.30 1.55 8.44
C PHE A 98 -7.93 0.79 9.58
N ARG A 99 -7.70 -0.52 9.60
CA ARG A 99 -8.13 -1.41 10.67
C ARG A 99 -6.92 -2.11 11.28
N MET A 100 -7.05 -2.47 12.54
CA MET A 100 -6.02 -3.18 13.29
C MET A 100 -6.64 -4.44 13.90
N PRO A 101 -6.91 -5.47 13.10
CA PRO A 101 -7.41 -6.73 13.62
C PRO A 101 -6.38 -7.36 14.57
N ARG A 102 -6.87 -8.18 15.49
CA ARG A 102 -5.99 -8.93 16.40
C ARG A 102 -5.25 -10.00 15.60
N CYS A 103 -3.93 -10.03 15.74
CA CYS A 103 -3.06 -11.01 15.11
C CYS A 103 -2.06 -11.53 16.13
N ASP A 104 -1.90 -12.85 16.25
CA ASP A 104 -0.98 -13.45 17.21
C ASP A 104 0.48 -13.42 16.72
N LYS A 105 0.69 -13.14 15.43
CA LYS A 105 2.02 -13.11 14.78
C LYS A 105 2.68 -11.73 14.80
N GLY A 106 1.95 -10.69 15.21
CA GLY A 106 2.45 -9.32 15.21
C GLY A 106 1.33 -8.29 15.17
N ILE A 107 1.68 -7.07 14.78
CA ILE A 107 0.78 -5.94 14.60
C ILE A 107 0.27 -5.97 13.17
N GLU A 108 -1.00 -6.31 13.00
CA GLU A 108 -1.65 -6.31 11.69
C GLU A 108 -2.28 -4.95 11.41
N VAL A 109 -2.04 -4.44 10.20
CA VAL A 109 -2.64 -3.22 9.69
C VAL A 109 -3.29 -3.53 8.35
N GLU A 110 -4.60 -3.36 8.26
CA GLU A 110 -5.38 -3.48 7.02
C GLU A 110 -5.71 -2.07 6.52
N GLY A 111 -5.28 -1.73 5.30
CA GLY A 111 -5.76 -0.56 4.58
C GLY A 111 -6.95 -0.93 3.71
N VAL A 112 -7.98 -0.10 3.71
CA VAL A 112 -9.20 -0.28 2.92
C VAL A 112 -9.47 1.00 2.14
N LEU A 113 -9.46 0.90 0.81
CA LEU A 113 -9.82 1.96 -0.11
C LEU A 113 -11.25 1.71 -0.61
N THR A 114 -12.15 2.65 -0.39
CA THR A 114 -13.56 2.54 -0.76
C THR A 114 -13.93 3.66 -1.72
N HIS A 115 -14.66 3.34 -2.78
CA HIS A 115 -15.24 4.31 -3.70
C HIS A 115 -16.72 4.53 -3.40
N ARG A 116 -17.22 5.74 -3.65
CA ARG A 116 -18.64 6.12 -3.46
C ARG A 116 -19.66 5.22 -4.17
N ALA A 117 -19.25 4.52 -5.22
CA ALA A 117 -20.11 3.57 -5.94
C ALA A 117 -20.30 2.23 -5.20
N GLY A 118 -19.60 2.01 -4.09
CA GLY A 118 -19.76 0.82 -3.24
C GLY A 118 -18.69 -0.27 -3.42
N HIS A 119 -17.79 -0.13 -4.38
CA HIS A 119 -16.63 -1.03 -4.50
C HIS A 119 -15.51 -0.64 -3.53
N SER A 120 -14.79 -1.64 -3.03
CA SER A 120 -13.64 -1.44 -2.13
C SER A 120 -12.55 -2.47 -2.35
N GLU A 121 -11.30 -2.01 -2.33
CA GLU A 121 -10.11 -2.86 -2.30
C GLU A 121 -9.43 -2.77 -0.93
N ARG A 122 -8.74 -3.85 -0.55
CA ARG A 122 -8.06 -3.94 0.75
C ARG A 122 -6.73 -4.65 0.62
N THR A 123 -5.79 -4.26 1.46
CA THR A 123 -4.50 -4.94 1.60
C THR A 123 -4.05 -4.90 3.05
N THR A 124 -3.25 -5.88 3.45
CA THR A 124 -2.88 -6.09 4.84
C THR A 124 -1.39 -6.35 4.95
N ILE A 125 -0.78 -5.85 6.02
CA ILE A 125 0.59 -6.15 6.42
C ILE A 125 0.64 -6.54 7.89
N VAL A 126 1.50 -7.50 8.23
CA VAL A 126 1.77 -7.91 9.62
C VAL A 126 3.21 -7.52 9.95
N LEU A 127 3.39 -6.75 11.02
CA LEU A 127 4.67 -6.16 11.40
C LEU A 127 5.05 -6.56 12.83
N PRO A 128 6.33 -6.77 13.15
CA PRO A 128 6.78 -6.82 14.53
C PRO A 128 6.60 -5.44 15.19
N ALA A 129 6.64 -5.39 16.53
CA ALA A 129 6.74 -4.12 17.25
C ALA A 129 8.12 -3.50 17.01
N ASP A 130 8.16 -2.24 16.60
CA ASP A 130 9.42 -1.53 16.30
C ASP A 130 10.12 -1.09 17.59
N THR A 131 11.06 -1.90 18.06
CA THR A 131 11.83 -1.66 19.28
C THR A 131 13.07 -0.76 19.08
N SER A 132 13.25 -0.19 17.89
CA SER A 132 14.39 0.68 17.59
C SER A 132 14.39 1.95 18.46
N GLY A 133 15.59 2.50 18.72
CA GLY A 133 15.73 3.82 19.35
C GLY A 133 15.31 3.90 20.82
N ASN A 134 15.42 2.81 21.59
CA ASN A 134 15.03 2.75 23.01
C ASN A 134 13.56 3.16 23.27
N LYS A 135 12.66 2.87 22.33
CA LYS A 135 11.23 3.12 22.46
C LYS A 135 10.61 2.24 23.56
N ASN A 136 9.63 2.77 24.27
CA ASN A 136 8.81 1.93 25.14
C ASN A 136 7.85 1.05 24.30
N ALA A 137 7.28 0.00 24.90
CA ALA A 137 6.44 -0.96 24.20
C ALA A 137 5.23 -0.33 23.46
N VAL A 138 4.63 0.72 24.01
CA VAL A 138 3.49 1.41 23.39
C VAL A 138 3.94 2.23 22.18
N GLN A 139 5.08 2.90 22.29
CA GLN A 139 5.70 3.64 21.19
C GLN A 139 6.13 2.72 20.05
N ALA A 140 6.65 1.54 20.38
CA ALA A 140 7.01 0.52 19.41
C ALA A 140 5.79 0.08 18.57
N VAL A 141 4.66 -0.15 19.23
CA VAL A 141 3.40 -0.48 18.54
C VAL A 141 2.93 0.69 17.66
N ALA A 142 2.92 1.90 18.18
CA ALA A 142 2.48 3.09 17.42
C ALA A 142 3.36 3.35 16.18
N SER A 143 4.66 3.09 16.29
CA SER A 143 5.62 3.18 15.18
C SER A 143 5.29 2.16 14.08
N SER A 144 5.08 0.89 14.44
CA SER A 144 4.68 -0.16 13.49
C SER A 144 3.32 0.11 12.84
N VAL A 145 2.36 0.68 13.57
CA VAL A 145 1.06 1.07 13.00
C VAL A 145 1.22 2.18 11.95
N SER A 146 2.00 3.20 12.27
CA SER A 146 2.26 4.32 11.36
C SER A 146 3.01 3.84 10.11
N TYR A 147 3.92 2.89 10.29
CA TYR A 147 4.54 2.16 9.18
C TYR A 147 3.46 1.45 8.35
N GLY A 148 2.70 0.52 8.92
CA GLY A 148 1.69 -0.25 8.19
C GLY A 148 0.67 0.59 7.42
N LYS A 149 0.27 1.76 7.95
CA LYS A 149 -0.61 2.70 7.23
C LYS A 149 0.01 3.18 5.92
N ARG A 150 1.30 3.55 5.92
CA ARG A 150 2.00 3.99 4.70
C ARG A 150 2.10 2.88 3.67
N TYR A 151 2.45 1.66 4.08
CA TYR A 151 2.60 0.53 3.14
C TYR A 151 1.28 0.11 2.53
N THR A 152 0.24 -0.01 3.36
CA THR A 152 -1.07 -0.40 2.86
C THR A 152 -1.67 0.70 1.97
N ALA A 153 -1.48 1.98 2.30
CA ALA A 153 -1.86 3.08 1.43
C ALA A 153 -1.05 3.11 0.12
N GLY A 154 0.27 2.90 0.19
CA GLY A 154 1.16 2.84 -0.96
C GLY A 154 0.81 1.69 -1.90
N ALA A 155 0.50 0.51 -1.35
CA ALA A 155 0.07 -0.63 -2.14
C ALA A 155 -1.30 -0.42 -2.82
N LEU A 156 -2.21 0.34 -2.21
CA LEU A 156 -3.54 0.63 -2.79
C LEU A 156 -3.50 1.77 -3.82
N LEU A 157 -2.67 2.79 -3.58
CA LEU A 157 -2.70 4.05 -4.34
C LEU A 157 -1.47 4.25 -5.22
N ASN A 158 -0.42 3.47 -5.04
CA ASN A 158 0.84 3.56 -5.79
C ASN A 158 1.41 4.99 -5.88
N TYR A 159 1.30 5.78 -4.79
CA TYR A 159 1.84 7.13 -4.73
C TYR A 159 3.38 7.10 -4.63
N THR A 160 4.02 8.18 -5.07
CA THR A 160 5.49 8.29 -5.07
C THR A 160 5.97 9.17 -3.92
N THR A 161 7.12 8.84 -3.32
CA THR A 161 7.84 9.69 -2.38
C THR A 161 9.21 10.06 -2.96
N HIS A 162 9.79 11.19 -2.53
CA HIS A 162 11.14 11.58 -2.93
C HIS A 162 11.87 12.33 -1.80
N GLY A 163 13.20 12.22 -1.79
CA GLY A 163 14.05 12.97 -0.86
C GLY A 163 14.00 14.47 -1.12
N GLU A 164 14.28 15.28 -0.10
CA GLU A 164 14.42 16.74 -0.23
C GLU A 164 15.63 17.17 -1.07
N ASP A 165 16.55 16.26 -1.43
CA ASP A 165 17.79 16.54 -2.17
C ASP A 165 17.71 16.17 -3.67
N ASP A 166 16.57 15.67 -4.14
CA ASP A 166 16.32 15.33 -5.55
C ASP A 166 15.67 16.52 -6.30
N ASP A 167 16.32 17.68 -6.28
CA ASP A 167 15.91 18.93 -6.96
C ASP A 167 16.00 18.87 -8.50
N ALA A 168 15.97 17.66 -9.08
CA ALA A 168 15.97 17.41 -10.51
C ALA A 168 14.76 16.58 -11.00
N PHE A 169 13.68 16.46 -10.22
CA PHE A 169 12.45 15.78 -10.67
C PHE A 169 11.55 16.60 -11.62
N SER A 170 12.12 17.62 -12.27
CA SER A 170 11.56 18.17 -13.49
C SER A 170 12.16 17.44 -14.68
N ALA A 171 11.45 16.40 -15.11
CA ALA A 171 11.62 15.63 -16.34
C ALA A 171 12.53 14.38 -16.30
N VAL A 172 11.94 13.33 -16.88
CA VAL A 172 12.54 12.17 -17.56
C VAL A 172 12.76 10.89 -16.72
N SER A 173 12.14 9.84 -17.26
CA SER A 173 12.52 8.42 -17.28
C SER A 173 12.11 7.50 -16.13
N GLN A 174 11.04 6.75 -16.44
CA GLN A 174 10.89 5.33 -16.16
C GLN A 174 12.24 4.58 -16.23
N GLN A 175 12.84 4.31 -15.08
CA GLN A 175 13.61 3.09 -14.86
C GLN A 175 12.87 2.31 -13.79
N PRO A 176 12.76 0.97 -13.90
CA PRO A 176 12.25 0.17 -12.81
C PRO A 176 13.33 0.15 -11.73
N ALA A 177 13.34 1.19 -10.88
CA ALA A 177 13.94 1.05 -9.57
C ALA A 177 13.25 -0.17 -8.94
N LEU A 178 14.05 -1.12 -8.44
CA LEU A 178 13.51 -2.13 -7.54
C LEU A 178 12.77 -1.36 -6.44
N ASP A 179 11.60 -1.85 -6.01
CA ASP A 179 10.85 -1.24 -4.92
C ASP A 179 11.83 -0.84 -3.82
N GLN A 180 11.86 0.45 -3.50
CA GLN A 180 12.78 1.05 -2.52
C GLN A 180 12.74 0.28 -1.20
N GLN A 181 11.62 -0.41 -0.94
CA GLN A 181 11.44 -1.32 0.16
C GLN A 181 12.31 -2.57 0.15
N VAL A 182 12.55 -3.21 -1.00
CA VAL A 182 13.37 -4.42 -1.06
C VAL A 182 14.83 -4.10 -0.69
N VAL A 183 15.30 -2.91 -1.08
CA VAL A 183 16.61 -2.41 -0.67
C VAL A 183 16.65 -2.15 0.83
N ILE A 184 15.59 -1.56 1.41
CA ILE A 184 15.47 -1.33 2.85
C ILE A 184 15.48 -2.65 3.64
N ASP A 185 14.67 -3.63 3.25
CA ASP A 185 14.59 -4.94 3.91
C ASP A 185 15.95 -5.67 3.88
N ILE A 186 16.70 -5.54 2.77
CA ILE A 186 18.05 -6.09 2.67
C ILE A 186 19.00 -5.39 3.65
N LEU A 187 18.93 -4.06 3.75
CA LEU A 187 19.78 -3.28 4.66
C LEU A 187 19.51 -3.61 6.13
N GLU A 188 18.23 -3.80 6.49
CA GLU A 188 17.85 -4.21 7.85
C GLU A 188 18.38 -5.61 8.18
N ARG A 189 18.24 -6.57 7.27
CA ARG A 189 18.79 -7.93 7.47
C ARG A 189 20.31 -7.89 7.63
N ILE A 190 21.00 -7.05 6.87
CA ILE A 190 22.45 -6.86 7.02
C ILE A 190 22.79 -6.37 8.44
N ASP A 191 22.03 -5.42 9.00
CA ASP A 191 22.27 -4.92 10.35
C ASP A 191 21.96 -5.96 11.45
N GLU A 192 20.99 -6.83 11.22
CA GLU A 192 20.64 -7.92 12.14
C GLU A 192 21.59 -9.11 12.09
N ALA A 193 22.47 -9.19 11.08
CA ALA A 193 23.40 -10.31 10.92
C ALA A 193 24.29 -10.47 12.15
N LYS A 194 24.23 -11.64 12.78
CA LYS A 194 24.88 -11.91 14.08
C LYS A 194 26.32 -12.36 13.93
N ASP A 195 26.64 -12.96 12.79
CA ASP A 195 27.97 -13.45 12.47
C ASP A 195 28.29 -13.26 10.98
N LYS A 196 29.55 -13.54 10.62
CA LYS A 196 30.05 -13.36 9.26
C LYS A 196 29.39 -14.31 8.25
N ASP A 197 28.94 -15.49 8.70
CA ASP A 197 28.31 -16.48 7.82
C ASP A 197 26.89 -16.06 7.45
N GLU A 198 26.13 -15.54 8.41
CA GLU A 198 24.81 -14.94 8.20
C GLU A 198 24.89 -13.71 7.30
N LEU A 199 25.86 -12.82 7.55
CA LEU A 199 26.11 -11.64 6.71
C LEU A 199 26.46 -12.03 5.26
N ALA A 200 27.31 -13.05 5.07
CA ALA A 200 27.68 -13.54 3.74
C ALA A 200 26.49 -14.15 3.00
N ALA A 201 25.60 -14.86 3.71
CA ALA A 201 24.38 -15.42 3.15
C ALA A 201 23.39 -14.33 2.71
N ILE A 202 23.18 -13.30 3.53
CA ILE A 202 22.33 -12.15 3.21
C ILE A 202 22.89 -11.38 2.02
N TRP A 203 24.19 -11.10 2.01
CA TRP A 203 24.88 -10.44 0.90
C TRP A 203 24.71 -11.21 -0.42
N LYS A 204 24.93 -12.52 -0.42
CA LYS A 204 24.78 -13.35 -1.63
C LYS A 204 23.36 -13.33 -2.18
N ALA A 205 22.35 -13.38 -1.32
CA ALA A 205 20.95 -13.28 -1.70
C ALA A 205 20.60 -11.88 -2.26
N ALA A 206 21.04 -10.84 -1.58
CA ALA A 206 20.80 -9.44 -1.96
C ALA A 206 21.39 -9.09 -3.34
N VAL A 207 22.65 -9.48 -3.59
CA VAL A 207 23.30 -9.24 -4.89
C VAL A 207 22.58 -9.95 -6.03
N GLY A 208 22.03 -11.14 -5.80
CA GLY A 208 21.22 -11.85 -6.79
C GLY A 208 19.95 -11.09 -7.18
N VAL A 209 19.24 -10.55 -6.19
CA VAL A 209 18.02 -9.75 -6.40
C VAL A 209 18.33 -8.42 -7.10
N LEU A 210 19.33 -7.68 -6.62
CA LEU A 210 19.69 -6.36 -7.14
C LEU A 210 20.20 -6.44 -8.59
N ARG A 211 21.02 -7.45 -8.92
CA ARG A 211 21.52 -7.65 -10.29
C ARG A 211 20.42 -8.11 -11.25
N ALA A 212 19.48 -8.95 -10.79
CA ALA A 212 18.35 -9.37 -11.61
C ALA A 212 17.43 -8.19 -11.96
N ALA A 213 17.34 -7.19 -11.08
CA ALA A 213 16.55 -5.99 -11.29
C ALA A 213 17.29 -4.84 -11.98
N GLY A 214 18.61 -4.93 -12.16
CA GLY A 214 19.42 -3.86 -12.75
C GLY A 214 19.57 -2.62 -11.86
N ASP A 215 19.31 -2.76 -10.55
CA ASP A 215 19.36 -1.65 -9.59
C ASP A 215 20.80 -1.40 -9.10
N THR A 216 21.51 -0.53 -9.82
CA THR A 216 22.89 -0.12 -9.51
C THR A 216 23.00 0.72 -8.24
N THR A 217 21.99 1.54 -7.95
CA THR A 217 21.95 2.41 -6.76
C THR A 217 21.73 1.59 -5.49
N GLY A 218 20.76 0.67 -5.50
CA GLY A 218 20.54 -0.26 -4.41
C GLY A 218 21.75 -1.17 -4.16
N TYR A 219 22.43 -1.61 -5.22
CA TYR A 219 23.65 -2.42 -5.11
C TYR A 219 24.77 -1.73 -4.33
N GLU A 220 25.10 -0.48 -4.66
CA GLU A 220 26.18 0.23 -3.95
C GLU A 220 25.80 0.54 -2.48
N ARG A 221 24.52 0.81 -2.19
CA ARG A 221 24.04 1.00 -0.81
C ARG A 221 24.16 -0.27 0.04
N VAL A 222 23.69 -1.40 -0.47
CA VAL A 222 23.76 -2.71 0.20
C VAL A 222 25.21 -3.13 0.42
N LYS A 223 26.09 -2.84 -0.54
CA LYS A 223 27.53 -3.11 -0.45
C LYS A 223 28.21 -2.30 0.64
N ALA A 224 27.89 -1.02 0.75
CA ALA A 224 28.41 -0.16 1.81
C ALA A 224 27.98 -0.68 3.20
N ALA A 225 26.69 -0.98 3.38
CA ALA A 225 26.17 -1.50 4.64
C ALA A 225 26.77 -2.86 5.03
N ALA A 226 26.93 -3.78 4.07
CA ALA A 226 27.57 -5.08 4.32
C ALA A 226 29.04 -4.92 4.76
N ALA A 227 29.76 -3.95 4.17
CA ALA A 227 31.14 -3.67 4.54
C ALA A 227 31.25 -3.06 5.95
N GLU A 228 30.33 -2.16 6.33
CA GLU A 228 30.29 -1.59 7.69
C GLU A 228 29.94 -2.66 8.73
N ARG A 229 28.91 -3.47 8.48
CA ARG A 229 28.55 -4.57 9.38
C ARG A 229 29.70 -5.57 9.54
N GLY A 230 30.37 -5.92 8.44
CA GLY A 230 31.53 -6.82 8.48
C GLY A 230 32.63 -6.32 9.42
N LYS A 231 32.94 -5.02 9.38
CA LYS A 231 33.92 -4.39 10.31
C LYS A 231 33.44 -4.40 11.76
N ALA A 232 32.14 -4.17 12.00
CA ALA A 232 31.58 -4.20 13.35
C ALA A 232 31.67 -5.61 13.97
N LEU A 233 31.40 -6.64 13.18
CA LEU A 233 31.51 -8.04 13.61
C LEU A 233 32.97 -8.44 13.90
N GLU A 234 33.96 -7.89 13.19
CA GLU A 234 35.40 -8.10 13.47
C GLU A 234 35.87 -7.48 14.80
N GLY A 235 35.24 -6.40 15.24
CA GLY A 235 35.58 -5.73 16.50
C GLY A 235 35.09 -6.45 17.76
N THR A 236 34.24 -7.47 17.61
CA THR A 236 33.55 -8.16 18.71
C THR A 236 34.24 -9.49 19.11
N GLU A 237 35.25 -9.92 18.33
CA GLU A 237 36.02 -11.17 18.52
C GLU A 237 37.29 -11.02 19.39
N LYS A 238 37.40 -9.97 20.21
CA LYS A 238 38.52 -9.78 21.16
C LYS A 238 38.11 -9.85 22.62
#